data_AF-A0A838VYD1-F1
#
_entry.id   AF-A0A838VYD1-F1
#
_cell.length_a   1.000
_cell.length_b   1.000
_cell.length_c   1.000
_cell.angle_alpha   90.00
_cell.angle_beta   90.00
_cell.angle_gamma   90.00
#
_symmetry.space_group_name_H-M   'P 1'
#
loop_
_entity.id
_entity.type
_entity.pdbx_description
1 polymer ?
#
loop_
_entity_poly.entity_id
_entity_poly.type
_entity_poly.pdbx_seq_one_letter_code
_entity_poly.pdbx_strand_id
1 'polypeptide(L)'
;MDIKASVDGKNIPNLEDYRVQSPLFNFTLPENNILDLPPQTTQAVSDGNWVFLMPLSEGNHTVSFNGSLRNVSNIETNDSGYAFAVPYGWDNNVTYHLTISDSNNGANNSLFSFNQQKTDAQNMPGSKNKTHGDGNSNNGLYLLSESIENRLEKASAILELTSKLPDMEHTSSFSSPFNLSINGIPLYADMEKRQIAKQLLSKYSEDLVSVLFLMPNGTVYMLEPFERQLNLTTSDLSFRDYYKGVINTRDPFLGNVITSASSGLKQVQLAVPIYDSKDNNTLSLKGILAAGLNFETFNEMLQKYISLTNQEEKRIVLVDGNGVKVADSNRGLSSKNESFANLQGFRNAIDGQSGSITETINDTKMIISYHPINAVSNSWAILLIQHKGDAAAAADPIANFSLDNTDLPKQKQ
;
A
#
# COMPACT_ATOMS: atom_id res chain seq x y z
N MET A 1 2.63 -24.89 -19.29
CA MET A 1 1.74 -23.90 -19.95
C MET A 1 2.62 -23.17 -20.94
N ASP A 2 2.16 -22.92 -22.17
CA ASP A 2 2.88 -22.07 -23.11
C ASP A 2 2.16 -20.72 -23.14
N ILE A 3 2.89 -19.66 -22.77
CA ILE A 3 2.36 -18.30 -22.65
C ILE A 3 3.06 -17.41 -23.66
N LYS A 4 2.29 -16.56 -24.35
CA LYS A 4 2.78 -15.58 -25.30
C LYS A 4 2.09 -14.26 -25.06
N ALA A 5 2.84 -13.16 -25.17
CA ALA A 5 2.31 -11.81 -25.14
C ALA A 5 3.11 -10.93 -26.09
N SER A 6 2.45 -9.95 -26.71
CA SER A 6 3.09 -8.99 -27.61
C SER A 6 2.41 -7.63 -27.56
N VAL A 7 3.21 -6.59 -27.82
CA VAL A 7 2.75 -5.22 -28.05
C VAL A 7 3.15 -4.83 -29.46
N ASP A 8 2.18 -4.43 -30.28
CA ASP A 8 2.38 -4.07 -31.70
C ASP A 8 3.14 -5.14 -32.48
N GLY A 9 2.81 -6.41 -32.19
CA GLY A 9 3.48 -7.58 -32.78
C GLY A 9 4.88 -7.85 -32.26
N LYS A 10 5.45 -7.02 -31.37
CA LYS A 10 6.73 -7.28 -30.69
C LYS A 10 6.50 -8.16 -29.47
N ASN A 11 7.09 -9.34 -29.48
CA ASN A 11 6.97 -10.29 -28.38
C ASN A 11 7.61 -9.75 -27.10
N ILE A 12 6.94 -9.98 -25.97
CA ILE A 12 7.47 -9.77 -24.64
C ILE A 12 8.19 -11.07 -24.24
N PRO A 13 9.52 -11.07 -24.09
CA PRO A 13 10.25 -12.28 -23.75
C PRO A 13 10.11 -12.62 -22.25
N ASN A 14 10.47 -13.86 -21.90
CA ASN A 14 10.62 -14.33 -20.52
C ASN A 14 9.39 -14.11 -19.64
N LEU A 15 8.19 -14.38 -20.18
CA LEU A 15 6.95 -14.12 -19.46
C LEU A 15 6.85 -14.86 -18.11
N GLU A 16 7.46 -16.04 -18.01
CA GLU A 16 7.53 -16.84 -16.78
C GLU A 16 8.23 -16.12 -15.62
N ASP A 17 9.12 -15.17 -15.89
CA ASP A 17 9.79 -14.36 -14.85
C ASP A 17 8.81 -13.39 -14.16
N TYR A 18 7.65 -13.14 -14.79
CA TYR A 18 6.59 -12.26 -14.28
C TYR A 18 5.45 -13.04 -13.61
N ARG A 19 5.63 -14.33 -13.35
CA ARG A 19 4.64 -15.13 -12.63
C ARG A 19 4.63 -14.77 -11.16
N VAL A 20 3.48 -14.33 -10.68
CA VAL A 20 3.27 -13.97 -9.28
C VAL A 20 2.05 -14.72 -8.76
N GLN A 21 2.22 -15.32 -7.58
CA GLN A 21 1.17 -15.98 -6.85
C GLN A 21 0.89 -15.25 -5.54
N SER A 22 -0.38 -14.99 -5.24
CA SER A 22 -0.77 -14.49 -3.92
C SER A 22 -0.61 -15.57 -2.84
N PRO A 23 -0.53 -15.18 -1.56
CA PRO A 23 -0.84 -16.09 -0.47
C PRO A 23 -2.26 -16.66 -0.60
N LEU A 24 -2.54 -17.75 0.13
CA LEU A 24 -3.90 -18.26 0.30
C LEU A 24 -4.78 -17.18 0.92
N PHE A 25 -5.97 -17.00 0.36
CA PHE A 25 -7.01 -16.15 0.92
C PHE A 25 -8.35 -16.89 0.94
N ASN A 26 -9.23 -16.48 1.87
CA ASN A 26 -10.56 -17.05 1.96
C ASN A 26 -11.42 -16.53 0.80
N PHE A 27 -12.07 -17.45 0.12
CA PHE A 27 -12.90 -17.20 -1.04
C PHE A 27 -14.26 -17.86 -0.83
N THR A 28 -15.34 -17.10 -0.96
CA THR A 28 -16.70 -17.62 -0.79
C THR A 28 -17.41 -17.65 -2.14
N LEU A 29 -17.81 -18.85 -2.54
CA LEU A 29 -18.64 -19.09 -3.71
C LEU A 29 -20.10 -18.84 -3.34
N PRO A 30 -20.79 -17.90 -4.01
CA PRO A 30 -22.22 -17.70 -3.83
C PRO A 30 -23.02 -18.82 -4.51
N GLU A 31 -24.33 -18.86 -4.23
CA GLU A 31 -25.30 -19.60 -5.04
C GLU A 31 -25.24 -19.15 -6.51
N ASN A 32 -25.36 -20.12 -7.42
CA ASN A 32 -25.30 -19.91 -8.88
C ASN A 32 -24.00 -19.22 -9.36
N ASN A 33 -22.85 -19.60 -8.80
CA ASN A 33 -21.56 -19.05 -9.23
C ASN A 33 -21.17 -19.55 -10.64
N ILE A 34 -20.29 -18.77 -11.28
CA ILE A 34 -19.79 -19.02 -12.66
C ILE A 34 -19.03 -20.34 -12.83
N LEU A 35 -18.61 -20.99 -11.74
CA LEU A 35 -17.92 -22.28 -11.78
C LEU A 35 -18.89 -23.47 -11.74
N ASP A 36 -20.20 -23.22 -11.59
CA ASP A 36 -21.24 -24.24 -11.41
C ASP A 36 -20.96 -25.20 -10.23
N LEU A 37 -20.31 -24.67 -9.20
CA LEU A 37 -19.99 -25.40 -7.97
C LEU A 37 -21.02 -25.09 -6.86
N PRO A 38 -21.20 -25.97 -5.87
CA PRO A 38 -22.00 -25.65 -4.69
C PRO A 38 -21.46 -24.40 -3.96
N PRO A 39 -22.34 -23.61 -3.31
CA PRO A 39 -21.91 -22.50 -2.45
C PRO A 39 -21.04 -23.03 -1.33
N GLN A 40 -19.86 -22.42 -1.14
CA GLN A 40 -18.93 -22.83 -0.10
C GLN A 40 -17.92 -21.71 0.19
N THR A 41 -17.42 -21.69 1.42
CA THR A 41 -16.20 -20.95 1.75
C THR A 41 -15.02 -21.91 1.66
N THR A 42 -14.03 -21.54 0.86
CA THR A 42 -12.80 -22.30 0.63
C THR A 42 -11.59 -21.35 0.63
N GLN A 43 -10.40 -21.89 0.40
CA GLN A 43 -9.19 -21.10 0.17
C GLN A 43 -8.84 -21.06 -1.31
N ALA A 44 -8.34 -19.91 -1.76
CA ALA A 44 -7.90 -19.71 -3.13
C ALA A 44 -6.55 -18.99 -3.16
N VAL A 45 -5.87 -19.06 -4.30
CA VAL A 45 -4.72 -18.22 -4.65
C VAL A 45 -5.03 -17.50 -5.96
N SER A 46 -4.47 -16.31 -6.13
CA SER A 46 -4.38 -15.64 -7.42
C SER A 46 -3.01 -15.94 -7.99
N ASP A 47 -2.93 -16.77 -9.02
CA ASP A 47 -1.69 -17.15 -9.72
C ASP A 47 -1.78 -16.71 -11.18
N GLY A 48 -0.79 -15.97 -11.66
CA GLY A 48 -0.76 -15.49 -13.04
C GLY A 48 0.54 -14.78 -13.41
N ASN A 49 0.69 -14.46 -14.70
CA ASN A 49 1.81 -13.67 -15.19
C ASN A 49 1.38 -12.20 -15.30
N TRP A 50 2.07 -11.31 -14.59
CA TRP A 50 1.71 -9.90 -14.45
C TRP A 50 2.74 -9.02 -15.15
N VAL A 51 2.39 -8.53 -16.34
CA VAL A 51 3.31 -7.75 -17.17
C VAL A 51 2.94 -6.27 -17.13
N PHE A 52 3.90 -5.44 -16.75
CA PHE A 52 3.79 -3.99 -16.85
C PHE A 52 4.37 -3.51 -18.17
N LEU A 53 3.60 -2.74 -18.93
CA LEU A 53 4.04 -2.15 -20.18
C LEU A 53 4.59 -0.74 -19.93
N MET A 54 5.62 -0.36 -20.69
CA MET A 54 6.00 1.05 -20.78
C MET A 54 4.82 1.86 -21.35
N PRO A 55 4.71 3.15 -21.00
CA PRO A 55 3.71 4.03 -21.61
C PRO A 55 3.76 3.94 -23.13
N LEU A 56 2.61 3.62 -23.75
CA LEU A 56 2.50 3.53 -25.20
C LEU A 56 2.50 4.95 -25.79
N SER A 57 3.11 5.10 -26.97
CA SER A 57 3.12 6.37 -27.70
C SER A 57 1.72 6.76 -28.16
N GLU A 58 1.53 7.99 -28.62
CA GLU A 58 0.31 8.36 -29.34
C GLU A 58 0.13 7.47 -30.59
N GLY A 59 -1.10 7.03 -30.84
CA GLY A 59 -1.46 6.21 -31.98
C GLY A 59 -2.29 4.98 -31.60
N ASN A 60 -2.47 4.10 -32.58
CA ASN A 60 -3.16 2.83 -32.38
C ASN A 60 -2.14 1.74 -32.03
N HIS A 61 -2.42 1.02 -30.97
CA HIS A 61 -1.60 -0.06 -30.46
C HIS A 61 -2.41 -1.35 -30.35
N THR A 62 -1.72 -2.48 -30.41
CA THR A 62 -2.31 -3.79 -30.17
C THR A 62 -1.56 -4.49 -29.05
N VAL A 63 -2.28 -5.01 -28.07
CA VAL A 63 -1.71 -5.85 -27.01
C VAL A 63 -2.36 -7.22 -27.13
N SER A 64 -1.58 -8.22 -27.51
CA SER A 64 -2.06 -9.60 -27.65
C SER A 64 -1.50 -10.46 -26.53
N PHE A 65 -2.31 -11.37 -25.98
CA PHE A 65 -1.81 -12.43 -25.12
C PHE A 65 -2.55 -13.75 -25.37
N ASN A 66 -1.85 -14.86 -25.17
CA ASN A 66 -2.37 -16.19 -25.31
C ASN A 66 -1.72 -17.11 -24.26
N GLY A 67 -2.53 -17.89 -23.56
CA GLY A 67 -2.10 -19.04 -22.80
C GLY A 67 -2.45 -20.32 -23.55
N SER A 68 -1.73 -21.40 -23.33
CA SER A 68 -2.18 -22.73 -23.73
C SER A 68 -1.66 -23.76 -22.76
N LEU A 69 -2.50 -24.76 -22.46
CA LEU A 69 -2.08 -25.92 -21.71
C LEU A 69 -1.30 -26.82 -22.67
N ARG A 70 -0.07 -27.21 -22.28
CA ARG A 70 0.63 -28.26 -23.01
C ARG A 70 -0.21 -29.53 -22.87
N ASN A 71 -0.49 -30.17 -24.01
CA ASN A 71 -1.34 -31.34 -24.10
C ASN A 71 -0.95 -32.37 -23.00
N VAL A 72 -1.77 -32.52 -21.97
CA VAL A 72 -1.51 -33.46 -20.88
C VAL A 72 -2.08 -34.82 -21.31
N SER A 73 -1.48 -35.42 -22.33
CA SER A 73 -1.71 -36.83 -22.60
C SER A 73 -1.02 -37.63 -21.49
N ASN A 74 -1.83 -38.24 -20.61
CA ASN A 74 -1.48 -39.18 -19.52
C ASN A 74 -1.56 -38.61 -18.09
N ILE A 75 -2.74 -38.13 -17.66
CA ILE A 75 -3.08 -38.22 -16.24
C ILE A 75 -3.85 -39.53 -16.07
N GLU A 76 -3.16 -40.57 -15.56
CA GLU A 76 -3.84 -41.72 -14.97
C GLU A 76 -4.64 -41.21 -13.77
N THR A 77 -5.96 -41.32 -13.86
CA THR A 77 -6.91 -40.93 -12.82
C THR A 77 -6.81 -41.91 -11.65
N ASN A 78 -5.91 -41.63 -10.70
CA ASN A 78 -5.95 -42.27 -9.39
C ASN A 78 -6.63 -41.34 -8.39
N ASP A 79 -7.93 -41.64 -8.21
CA ASP A 79 -8.69 -41.53 -6.98
C ASP A 79 -8.76 -40.16 -6.29
N SER A 80 -9.51 -39.25 -6.89
CA SER A 80 -10.45 -38.36 -6.19
C SER A 80 -11.36 -37.73 -7.23
N GLY A 81 -12.68 -37.86 -7.07
CA GLY A 81 -13.72 -37.46 -8.03
C GLY A 81 -13.83 -35.96 -8.32
N TYR A 82 -12.77 -35.18 -8.16
CA TYR A 82 -12.70 -33.80 -8.60
C TYR A 82 -12.19 -33.78 -10.04
N ALA A 83 -13.11 -33.83 -11.01
CA ALA A 83 -12.79 -33.37 -12.35
C ALA A 83 -12.36 -31.90 -12.21
N PHE A 84 -11.07 -31.62 -12.42
CA PHE A 84 -10.59 -30.25 -12.51
C PHE A 84 -11.38 -29.59 -13.64
N ALA A 85 -12.34 -28.73 -13.29
CA ALA A 85 -13.09 -27.96 -14.26
C ALA A 85 -12.11 -26.98 -14.91
N VAL A 86 -11.45 -27.43 -15.97
CA VAL A 86 -10.55 -26.57 -16.75
C VAL A 86 -11.44 -25.46 -17.32
N PRO A 87 -11.22 -24.18 -17.00
CA PRO A 87 -12.04 -23.12 -17.54
C PRO A 87 -11.95 -23.13 -19.07
N TYR A 88 -13.08 -23.28 -19.75
CA TYR A 88 -13.16 -23.13 -21.19
C TYR A 88 -12.66 -21.72 -21.58
N GLY A 89 -11.70 -21.65 -22.50
CA GLY A 89 -11.26 -20.40 -23.14
C GLY A 89 -9.89 -19.86 -22.76
N TRP A 90 -9.09 -20.61 -21.98
CA TRP A 90 -7.68 -20.27 -21.70
C TRP A 90 -6.75 -20.43 -22.91
N ASP A 91 -7.19 -21.11 -23.97
CA ASP A 91 -6.49 -21.34 -25.23
C ASP A 91 -6.76 -20.27 -26.30
N ASN A 92 -7.61 -19.29 -26.00
CA ASN A 92 -7.93 -18.22 -26.94
C ASN A 92 -6.85 -17.15 -26.99
N ASN A 93 -6.55 -16.66 -28.19
CA ASN A 93 -5.75 -15.45 -28.34
C ASN A 93 -6.64 -14.24 -28.07
N VAL A 94 -6.27 -13.42 -27.09
CA VAL A 94 -6.99 -12.20 -26.74
C VAL A 94 -6.16 -11.01 -27.20
N THR A 95 -6.76 -10.16 -28.05
CA THR A 95 -6.13 -8.96 -28.57
C THR A 95 -6.91 -7.73 -28.12
N TYR A 96 -6.25 -6.83 -27.41
CA TYR A 96 -6.75 -5.49 -27.13
C TYR A 96 -6.28 -4.53 -28.22
N HIS A 97 -7.22 -3.73 -28.72
CA HIS A 97 -6.92 -2.59 -29.59
C HIS A 97 -7.00 -1.33 -28.76
N LEU A 98 -5.88 -0.64 -28.59
CA LEU A 98 -5.75 0.56 -27.78
C LEU A 98 -5.54 1.76 -28.70
N THR A 99 -6.21 2.86 -28.43
CA THR A 99 -5.94 4.14 -29.10
C THR A 99 -5.46 5.12 -28.04
N ILE A 100 -4.25 5.62 -28.23
CA ILE A 100 -3.64 6.65 -27.40
C ILE A 100 -3.70 7.95 -28.20
N SER A 101 -4.32 8.99 -27.66
CA SER A 101 -4.43 10.31 -28.30
C SER A 101 -3.76 11.38 -27.44
N ASP A 102 -3.05 12.31 -28.06
CA ASP A 102 -2.44 13.45 -27.36
C ASP A 102 -3.55 14.47 -27.01
N SER A 103 -3.69 14.79 -25.74
CA SER A 103 -4.80 15.61 -25.22
C SER A 103 -4.54 17.10 -25.38
N ASN A 104 -4.13 17.55 -26.57
CA ASN A 104 -3.80 18.97 -26.86
C ASN A 104 -4.62 19.57 -28.01
N ASN A 105 -5.89 19.19 -28.15
CA ASN A 105 -6.84 20.00 -28.91
C ASN A 105 -8.17 20.11 -28.16
N GLY A 106 -8.51 21.34 -27.77
CA GLY A 106 -9.71 21.67 -27.02
C GLY A 106 -10.99 21.30 -27.77
N ALA A 107 -11.52 20.12 -27.51
CA ALA A 107 -12.93 19.77 -27.62
C ALA A 107 -13.16 18.43 -26.91
N ASN A 108 -13.84 18.49 -25.76
CA ASN A 108 -14.54 17.39 -25.07
C ASN A 108 -13.71 16.20 -24.57
N ASN A 109 -13.71 16.04 -23.24
CA ASN A 109 -13.56 14.81 -22.46
C ASN A 109 -13.45 13.50 -23.28
N SER A 110 -12.25 12.95 -23.46
CA SER A 110 -12.05 11.51 -23.69
C SER A 110 -11.64 10.90 -22.33
N LEU A 111 -12.50 10.20 -21.57
CA LEU A 111 -13.17 8.93 -21.88
C LEU A 111 -12.22 7.94 -22.53
N PHE A 112 -11.48 7.18 -21.70
CA PHE A 112 -11.10 5.82 -22.04
C PHE A 112 -12.37 5.08 -22.48
N SER A 113 -12.57 4.95 -23.79
CA SER A 113 -13.67 4.17 -24.33
C SER A 113 -13.21 2.73 -24.44
N PHE A 114 -13.54 1.91 -23.45
CA PHE A 114 -13.43 0.46 -23.54
C PHE A 114 -14.53 -0.06 -24.47
N ASN A 115 -14.21 -0.24 -25.76
CA ASN A 115 -15.03 -1.07 -26.63
C ASN A 115 -14.58 -2.52 -26.47
N GLN A 116 -15.14 -3.22 -25.48
CA GLN A 116 -15.18 -4.68 -25.54
C GLN A 116 -16.17 -5.06 -26.64
N GLN A 117 -15.69 -5.58 -27.78
CA GLN A 117 -16.53 -6.47 -28.58
C GLN A 117 -16.49 -7.85 -27.92
N LYS A 118 -17.37 -8.03 -26.92
CA LYS A 118 -17.69 -9.33 -26.34
C LYS A 118 -19.12 -9.64 -26.73
N THR A 119 -19.32 -10.67 -27.54
CA THR A 119 -20.64 -11.21 -27.84
C THR A 119 -21.23 -11.82 -26.56
N ASP A 120 -22.42 -11.33 -26.21
CA ASP A 120 -23.42 -11.83 -25.24
C ASP A 120 -23.06 -11.90 -23.73
N ALA A 121 -23.66 -10.97 -22.95
CA ALA A 121 -24.52 -11.21 -21.77
C ALA A 121 -24.49 -10.07 -20.72
N GLN A 122 -25.51 -9.21 -20.81
CA GLN A 122 -26.34 -8.55 -19.77
C GLN A 122 -25.75 -8.02 -18.43
N ASN A 123 -25.73 -6.69 -18.32
CA ASN A 123 -26.13 -5.77 -17.22
C ASN A 123 -26.13 -6.25 -15.74
N MET A 124 -25.39 -5.55 -14.84
CA MET A 124 -25.89 -4.59 -13.80
C MET A 124 -24.74 -3.98 -12.92
N PRO A 125 -24.93 -3.02 -11.97
CA PRO A 125 -24.45 -1.63 -12.12
C PRO A 125 -23.47 -1.07 -11.04
N GLY A 126 -22.80 0.03 -11.39
CA GLY A 126 -22.65 1.19 -10.49
C GLY A 126 -21.27 1.52 -9.90
N SER A 127 -20.30 1.96 -10.70
CA SER A 127 -19.20 2.82 -10.22
C SER A 127 -19.41 4.26 -10.71
N LYS A 128 -19.45 5.21 -9.78
CA LYS A 128 -19.66 6.64 -10.08
C LYS A 128 -18.35 7.26 -10.57
N ASN A 129 -18.25 7.49 -11.87
CA ASN A 129 -17.16 8.28 -12.46
C ASN A 129 -17.21 9.74 -11.97
N LYS A 130 -16.12 10.21 -11.35
CA LYS A 130 -15.83 11.64 -11.21
C LYS A 130 -14.67 11.97 -12.16
N THR A 131 -14.91 12.89 -13.09
CA THR A 131 -13.94 13.42 -14.05
C THR A 131 -13.18 14.60 -13.44
N HIS A 132 -11.85 14.57 -13.36
CA HIS A 132 -10.98 15.72 -13.03
C HIS A 132 -9.85 15.84 -14.08
N GLY A 133 -9.45 17.09 -14.38
CA GLY A 133 -8.77 17.46 -15.62
C GLY A 133 -7.26 17.68 -15.56
N ASP A 134 -6.72 17.66 -16.77
CA ASP A 134 -5.49 18.24 -17.34
C ASP A 134 -4.09 17.88 -16.77
N GLY A 135 -3.19 17.56 -17.72
CA GLY A 135 -1.74 17.45 -17.56
C GLY A 135 -1.21 16.05 -17.22
N ASN A 136 -0.57 15.39 -18.19
CA ASN A 136 0.03 14.05 -18.13
C ASN A 136 0.88 13.73 -16.86
N SER A 137 1.43 14.74 -16.17
CA SER A 137 2.14 14.59 -14.89
C SER A 137 1.22 14.35 -13.66
N ASN A 138 0.00 14.89 -13.67
CA ASN A 138 -0.98 14.67 -12.60
C ASN A 138 -1.50 13.22 -12.62
N ASN A 139 -1.66 12.63 -13.81
CA ASN A 139 -2.08 11.24 -13.96
C ASN A 139 -1.03 10.27 -13.38
N GLY A 140 0.25 10.52 -13.60
CA GLY A 140 1.30 9.67 -13.05
C GLY A 140 1.45 9.81 -11.52
N LEU A 141 1.32 11.03 -10.99
CA LEU A 141 1.30 11.26 -9.53
C LEU A 141 0.09 10.58 -8.88
N TYR A 142 -1.07 10.59 -9.55
CA TYR A 142 -2.27 9.88 -9.13
C TYR A 142 -2.08 8.36 -9.14
N LEU A 143 -1.51 7.78 -10.20
CA LEU A 143 -1.24 6.33 -10.23
C LEU A 143 -0.25 5.92 -9.13
N LEU A 144 0.73 6.77 -8.83
CA LEU A 144 1.65 6.55 -7.72
C LEU A 144 0.94 6.65 -6.37
N SER A 145 0.01 7.60 -6.21
CA SER A 145 -0.79 7.75 -4.99
C SER A 145 -1.65 6.50 -4.76
N GLU A 146 -2.36 6.03 -5.78
CA GLU A 146 -3.14 4.78 -5.75
C GLU A 146 -2.26 3.57 -5.41
N SER A 147 -1.04 3.49 -5.95
CA SER A 147 -0.13 2.38 -5.62
C SER A 147 0.30 2.39 -4.15
N ILE A 148 0.49 3.57 -3.55
CA ILE A 148 0.80 3.74 -2.13
C ILE A 148 -0.41 3.38 -1.26
N GLU A 149 -1.60 3.89 -1.60
CA GLU A 149 -2.86 3.58 -0.91
C GLU A 149 -3.10 2.06 -0.87
N ASN A 150 -3.01 1.40 -2.03
CA ASN A 150 -3.16 -0.05 -2.12
C ASN A 150 -2.16 -0.82 -1.24
N ARG A 151 -0.93 -0.32 -1.11
CA ARG A 151 0.09 -0.95 -0.25
C ARG A 151 -0.21 -0.76 1.24
N LEU A 152 -0.69 0.42 1.64
CA LEU A 152 -1.15 0.70 3.00
C LEU A 152 -2.37 -0.16 3.37
N GLU A 153 -3.35 -0.26 2.47
CA GLU A 153 -4.53 -1.11 2.66
C GLU A 153 -4.18 -2.59 2.75
N LYS A 154 -3.24 -3.07 1.93
CA LYS A 154 -2.71 -4.44 2.04
C LYS A 154 -2.11 -4.69 3.43
N ALA A 155 -1.32 -3.76 3.96
CA ALA A 155 -0.77 -3.87 5.30
C ALA A 155 -1.87 -3.89 6.38
N SER A 156 -2.90 -3.05 6.23
CA SER A 156 -4.07 -3.04 7.13
C SER A 156 -4.79 -4.38 7.14
N ALA A 157 -5.15 -4.89 5.96
CA ALA A 157 -5.83 -6.16 5.80
C ALA A 157 -5.04 -7.33 6.40
N ILE A 158 -3.70 -7.34 6.25
CA ILE A 158 -2.83 -8.35 6.86
C ILE A 158 -2.94 -8.31 8.39
N LEU A 159 -2.87 -7.12 8.99
CA LEU A 159 -2.97 -6.98 10.44
C LEU A 159 -4.37 -7.31 10.95
N GLU A 160 -5.43 -6.88 10.25
CA GLU A 160 -6.81 -7.20 10.61
C GLU A 160 -7.07 -8.70 10.57
N LEU A 161 -6.62 -9.40 9.53
CA LEU A 161 -6.73 -10.87 9.46
C LEU A 161 -5.94 -11.53 10.59
N THR A 162 -4.77 -11.00 10.92
CA THR A 162 -3.95 -11.50 12.03
C THR A 162 -4.63 -11.28 13.37
N SER A 163 -5.30 -10.13 13.56
CA SER A 163 -6.00 -9.77 14.79
C SER A 163 -7.14 -10.75 15.15
N LYS A 164 -7.68 -11.43 14.13
CA LYS A 164 -8.78 -12.42 14.24
C LYS A 164 -8.29 -13.85 14.44
N LEU A 165 -6.98 -14.08 14.56
CA LEU A 165 -6.45 -15.40 14.89
C LEU A 165 -6.81 -15.75 16.34
N PRO A 166 -7.22 -17.01 16.64
CA PRO A 166 -7.56 -17.41 18.02
C PRO A 166 -6.46 -17.08 19.04
N ASP A 167 -5.20 -17.32 18.66
CA ASP A 167 -4.05 -17.05 19.54
C ASP A 167 -3.84 -15.56 19.85
N MET A 168 -4.32 -14.66 18.99
CA MET A 168 -4.30 -13.22 19.23
C MET A 168 -5.42 -12.76 20.17
N GLU A 169 -6.59 -13.39 20.10
CA GLU A 169 -7.73 -13.10 20.98
C GLU A 169 -7.56 -13.73 22.38
N HIS A 170 -6.82 -14.84 22.48
CA HIS A 170 -6.64 -15.57 23.73
C HIS A 170 -5.86 -14.76 24.78
N THR A 171 -6.56 -14.33 25.83
CA THR A 171 -6.01 -13.55 26.95
C THR A 171 -5.50 -14.39 28.11
N SER A 172 -5.60 -15.73 28.04
CA SER A 172 -5.12 -16.64 29.10
C SER A 172 -3.61 -16.49 29.37
N SER A 173 -2.85 -15.99 28.39
CA SER A 173 -1.42 -15.68 28.52
C SER A 173 -1.11 -14.40 29.31
N PHE A 174 -2.12 -13.54 29.57
CA PHE A 174 -1.95 -12.30 30.35
C PHE A 174 -1.61 -12.55 31.83
N SER A 175 -1.68 -13.81 32.29
CA SER A 175 -1.15 -14.22 33.59
C SER A 175 0.38 -14.28 33.64
N SER A 176 1.06 -14.10 32.50
CA SER A 176 2.52 -14.00 32.45
C SER A 176 2.99 -12.77 33.22
N PRO A 177 4.06 -12.86 34.04
CA PRO A 177 4.48 -11.75 34.88
C PRO A 177 4.96 -10.60 34.00
N PHE A 178 4.15 -9.54 33.92
CA PHE A 178 4.56 -8.27 33.33
C PHE A 178 5.79 -7.74 34.07
N ASN A 179 6.82 -7.35 33.33
CA ASN A 179 8.08 -6.91 33.89
C ASN A 179 8.39 -5.48 33.40
N LEU A 180 8.30 -4.54 34.34
CA LEU A 180 8.57 -3.12 34.11
C LEU A 180 10.00 -2.87 33.59
N SER A 181 10.98 -3.68 33.98
CA SER A 181 12.38 -3.51 33.54
C SER A 181 12.60 -3.81 32.07
N ILE A 182 11.65 -4.49 31.41
CA ILE A 182 11.68 -4.82 29.98
C ILE A 182 10.43 -4.32 29.24
N ASN A 183 9.65 -3.44 29.89
CA ASN A 183 8.44 -2.82 29.35
C ASN A 183 7.46 -3.78 28.66
N GLY A 184 7.23 -4.96 29.24
CA GLY A 184 6.37 -5.98 28.67
C GLY A 184 6.60 -7.37 29.28
N ILE A 185 6.23 -8.42 28.56
CA ILE A 185 6.47 -9.81 28.94
C ILE A 185 7.88 -10.29 28.52
N PRO A 186 8.49 -11.28 29.21
CA PRO A 186 9.74 -11.90 28.79
C PRO A 186 9.69 -12.57 27.40
N LEU A 187 10.85 -12.81 26.79
CA LEU A 187 10.96 -13.44 25.45
C LEU A 187 10.33 -14.83 25.37
N TYR A 188 10.35 -15.60 26.47
CA TYR A 188 9.81 -16.97 26.52
C TYR A 188 8.31 -17.02 26.86
N ALA A 189 7.68 -15.87 27.14
CA ALA A 189 6.26 -15.79 27.47
C ALA A 189 5.43 -15.56 26.21
N ASP A 190 4.23 -16.17 26.17
CA ASP A 190 3.25 -16.06 25.07
C ASP A 190 3.89 -16.32 23.69
N MET A 191 4.52 -17.50 23.57
CA MET A 191 5.31 -17.88 22.41
C MET A 191 4.49 -17.93 21.11
N GLU A 192 3.20 -18.24 21.22
CA GLU A 192 2.24 -18.25 20.12
C GLU A 192 2.14 -16.86 19.49
N LYS A 193 1.84 -15.81 20.28
CA LYS A 193 1.77 -14.43 19.77
C LYS A 193 3.12 -13.95 19.25
N ARG A 194 4.21 -14.25 19.97
CA ARG A 194 5.57 -13.89 19.52
C ARG A 194 5.91 -14.53 18.17
N GLN A 195 5.54 -15.79 17.97
CA GLN A 195 5.81 -16.48 16.72
C GLN A 195 5.00 -15.91 15.55
N ILE A 196 3.74 -15.54 15.77
CA ILE A 196 2.93 -14.84 14.77
C ILE A 196 3.57 -13.50 14.41
N ALA A 197 3.99 -12.71 15.40
CA ALA A 197 4.66 -11.43 15.18
C ALA A 197 5.98 -11.59 14.40
N LYS A 198 6.80 -12.60 14.72
CA LYS A 198 8.02 -12.93 13.96
C LYS A 198 7.72 -13.38 12.53
N GLN A 199 6.67 -14.17 12.33
CA GLN A 199 6.23 -14.57 11.00
C GLN A 199 5.80 -13.37 10.16
N LEU A 200 5.02 -12.44 10.73
CA LEU A 200 4.66 -11.19 10.06
C LEU A 200 5.90 -10.42 9.58
N LEU A 201 6.87 -10.21 10.47
CA LEU A 201 8.11 -9.50 10.15
C LEU A 201 8.95 -10.23 9.09
N SER A 202 8.98 -11.56 9.11
CA SER A 202 9.73 -12.35 8.12
C SER A 202 9.07 -12.37 6.74
N LYS A 203 7.73 -12.49 6.69
CA LYS A 203 6.97 -12.64 5.44
C LYS A 203 6.67 -11.29 4.77
N TYR A 204 6.58 -10.23 5.55
CA TYR A 204 6.26 -8.88 5.11
C TYR A 204 7.37 -7.91 5.52
N SER A 205 8.64 -8.33 5.44
CA SER A 205 9.81 -7.52 5.82
C SER A 205 9.97 -6.25 4.98
N GLU A 206 9.47 -6.26 3.74
CA GLU A 206 9.36 -5.05 2.93
C GLU A 206 8.37 -4.05 3.53
N ASP A 207 7.29 -4.51 4.14
CA ASP A 207 6.21 -3.63 4.59
C ASP A 207 6.35 -3.26 6.08
N LEU A 208 6.89 -4.17 6.90
CA LEU A 208 6.83 -4.12 8.36
C LEU A 208 8.22 -4.23 9.01
N VAL A 209 8.51 -3.37 9.99
CA VAL A 209 9.78 -3.34 10.73
C VAL A 209 9.64 -3.65 12.22
N SER A 210 8.43 -3.64 12.75
CA SER A 210 8.13 -4.04 14.13
C SER A 210 6.67 -4.45 14.28
N VAL A 211 6.37 -5.35 15.22
CA VAL A 211 5.00 -5.74 15.58
C VAL A 211 4.83 -5.59 17.09
N LEU A 212 3.82 -4.83 17.49
CA LEU A 212 3.52 -4.42 18.85
C LEU A 212 2.14 -4.97 19.24
N PHE A 213 2.03 -5.56 20.42
CA PHE A 213 0.74 -5.84 21.03
C PHE A 213 0.56 -4.92 22.23
N LEU A 214 -0.54 -4.17 22.26
CA LEU A 214 -0.95 -3.37 23.40
C LEU A 214 -2.14 -4.01 24.10
N MET A 215 -2.14 -3.95 25.42
CA MET A 215 -3.34 -4.18 26.21
C MET A 215 -4.37 -3.05 25.95
N PRO A 216 -5.67 -3.26 26.24
CA PRO A 216 -6.72 -2.27 25.98
C PRO A 216 -6.44 -0.89 26.59
N ASN A 217 -5.73 -0.83 27.71
CA ASN A 217 -5.33 0.40 28.40
C ASN A 217 -4.11 1.11 27.78
N GLY A 218 -3.54 0.59 26.70
CA GLY A 218 -2.37 1.15 26.01
C GLY A 218 -1.02 0.72 26.58
N THR A 219 -1.00 -0.15 27.59
CA THR A 219 0.25 -0.74 28.10
C THR A 219 0.81 -1.75 27.10
N VAL A 220 2.11 -1.70 26.87
CA VAL A 220 2.86 -2.66 26.03
C VAL A 220 2.79 -4.04 26.65
N TYR A 221 2.27 -5.01 25.90
CA TYR A 221 2.30 -6.41 26.29
C TYR A 221 3.56 -7.09 25.73
N MET A 222 3.81 -6.93 24.42
CA MET A 222 5.02 -7.40 23.76
C MET A 222 5.37 -6.52 22.56
N LEU A 223 6.65 -6.47 22.20
CA LEU A 223 7.15 -5.86 20.98
C LEU A 223 8.16 -6.82 20.32
N GLU A 224 7.99 -7.07 19.03
CA GLU A 224 8.92 -7.80 18.18
C GLU A 224 9.53 -6.86 17.11
N PRO A 225 10.82 -6.98 16.77
CA PRO A 225 11.81 -7.88 17.38
C PRO A 225 12.04 -7.56 18.86
N PHE A 226 12.24 -8.61 19.69
CA PHE A 226 12.35 -8.47 21.14
C PHE A 226 13.43 -7.47 21.61
N GLU A 227 14.50 -7.30 20.85
CA GLU A 227 15.55 -6.32 21.12
C GLU A 227 14.99 -4.89 21.13
N ARG A 228 13.97 -4.59 20.32
CA ARG A 228 13.27 -3.30 20.35
C ARG A 228 12.47 -3.15 21.64
N GLN A 229 11.90 -4.23 22.20
CA GLN A 229 11.20 -4.18 23.48
C GLN A 229 12.14 -3.77 24.62
N LEU A 230 13.35 -4.33 24.64
CA LEU A 230 14.38 -4.02 25.64
C LEU A 230 14.81 -2.54 25.60
N ASN A 231 14.71 -1.92 24.43
CA ASN A 231 15.06 -0.51 24.21
C ASN A 231 13.93 0.47 24.50
N LEU A 232 12.71 0.00 24.80
CA LEU A 232 11.61 0.89 25.14
C LEU A 232 11.94 1.71 26.39
N THR A 233 11.64 3.00 26.36
CA THR A 233 11.80 3.91 27.50
C THR A 233 10.55 3.97 28.39
N THR A 234 9.43 3.42 27.93
CA THR A 234 8.15 3.40 28.63
C THR A 234 7.37 2.15 28.24
N SER A 235 6.51 1.69 29.15
CA SER A 235 5.53 0.63 28.90
C SER A 235 4.14 1.16 28.60
N ASP A 236 3.87 2.46 28.76
CA ASP A 236 2.58 3.06 28.41
C ASP A 236 2.71 3.78 27.06
N LEU A 237 1.89 3.38 26.09
CA LEU A 237 1.79 4.00 24.76
C LEU A 237 0.39 4.56 24.48
N SER A 238 -0.47 4.69 25.50
CA SER A 238 -1.82 5.24 25.38
C SER A 238 -1.87 6.69 24.88
N PHE A 239 -0.77 7.43 25.06
CA PHE A 239 -0.65 8.80 24.58
C PHE A 239 -0.45 8.91 23.06
N ARG A 240 -0.07 7.82 22.39
CA ARG A 240 0.23 7.79 20.96
C ARG A 240 -1.03 7.97 20.12
N ASP A 241 -0.88 8.63 18.98
CA ASP A 241 -1.98 8.94 18.08
C ASP A 241 -2.61 7.69 17.47
N TYR A 242 -1.82 6.69 17.08
CA TYR A 242 -2.33 5.42 16.56
C TYR A 242 -3.16 4.65 17.60
N TYR A 243 -2.81 4.73 18.89
CA TYR A 243 -3.62 4.17 19.98
C TYR A 243 -4.94 4.93 20.12
N LYS A 244 -4.88 6.26 20.20
CA LYS A 244 -6.08 7.10 20.32
C LYS A 244 -7.01 6.93 19.12
N GLY A 245 -6.44 6.86 17.93
CA GLY A 245 -7.14 6.67 16.67
C GLY A 245 -7.93 5.37 16.65
N VAL A 246 -7.24 4.24 16.83
CA VAL A 246 -7.89 2.91 16.78
C VAL A 246 -8.96 2.73 17.88
N ILE A 247 -8.76 3.32 19.07
CA ILE A 247 -9.74 3.30 20.15
C ILE A 247 -10.99 4.12 19.80
N ASN A 248 -10.80 5.31 19.21
CA ASN A 248 -11.89 6.21 18.88
C ASN A 248 -12.71 5.73 17.67
N THR A 249 -12.03 5.26 16.63
CA THR A 249 -12.69 4.80 15.39
C THR A 249 -13.28 3.41 15.55
N ARG A 250 -12.70 2.57 16.43
CA ARG A 250 -12.98 1.13 16.52
C ARG A 250 -12.59 0.34 15.26
N ASP A 251 -11.81 0.98 14.40
CA ASP A 251 -11.38 0.50 13.08
C ASP A 251 -9.87 0.69 12.92
N PRO A 252 -9.22 0.01 11.96
CA PRO A 252 -7.81 0.22 11.64
C PRO A 252 -7.44 1.70 11.52
N PHE A 253 -6.29 2.07 12.08
CA PHE A 253 -5.84 3.45 12.11
C PHE A 253 -4.34 3.56 11.87
N LEU A 254 -3.95 4.36 10.89
CA LEU A 254 -2.55 4.68 10.61
C LEU A 254 -2.18 6.01 11.27
N GLY A 255 -1.22 5.98 12.18
CA GLY A 255 -0.70 7.18 12.84
C GLY A 255 0.11 8.09 11.91
N ASN A 256 0.50 9.23 12.46
CA ASN A 256 1.47 10.13 11.85
C ASN A 256 2.90 9.74 12.24
N VAL A 257 3.89 10.36 11.61
CA VAL A 257 5.31 10.10 11.83
C VAL A 257 5.68 10.44 13.27
N ILE A 258 6.24 9.44 13.95
CA ILE A 258 6.82 9.58 15.28
C ILE A 258 8.31 9.22 15.25
N THR A 259 9.06 9.67 16.25
CA THR A 259 10.33 9.04 16.58
C THR A 259 10.03 7.83 17.47
N SER A 260 10.37 6.64 16.99
CA SER A 260 10.16 5.39 17.72
C SER A 260 11.01 5.34 18.98
N ALA A 261 10.37 5.12 20.13
CA ALA A 261 11.06 5.04 21.43
C ALA A 261 12.03 3.85 21.50
N SER A 262 11.78 2.77 20.74
CA SER A 262 12.60 1.56 20.74
C SER A 262 13.78 1.57 19.77
N SER A 263 13.72 2.36 18.69
CA SER A 263 14.77 2.38 17.66
C SER A 263 15.43 3.73 17.48
N GLY A 264 14.83 4.82 17.98
CA GLY A 264 15.26 6.19 17.72
C GLY A 264 15.02 6.68 16.28
N LEU A 265 14.48 5.81 15.41
CA LEU A 265 14.22 6.12 14.00
C LEU A 265 12.81 6.68 13.80
N LYS A 266 12.62 7.42 12.71
CA LYS A 266 11.28 7.83 12.26
C LYS A 266 10.49 6.62 11.80
N GLN A 267 9.22 6.58 12.19
CA GLN A 267 8.32 5.46 11.90
C GLN A 267 6.87 5.94 11.99
N VAL A 268 5.97 5.23 11.32
CA VAL A 268 4.51 5.30 11.53
C VAL A 268 4.02 3.96 12.03
N GLN A 269 2.97 3.96 12.85
CA GLN A 269 2.35 2.75 13.36
C GLN A 269 0.95 2.60 12.76
N LEU A 270 0.70 1.45 12.16
CA LEU A 270 -0.63 1.00 11.77
C LEU A 270 -1.19 0.14 12.89
N ALA A 271 -2.34 0.52 13.46
CA ALA A 271 -2.97 -0.18 14.59
C ALA A 271 -4.33 -0.73 14.20
N VAL A 272 -4.63 -1.96 14.63
CA VAL A 272 -5.91 -2.64 14.44
C VAL A 272 -6.44 -3.15 15.79
N PRO A 273 -7.76 -3.02 16.06
CA PRO A 273 -8.33 -3.50 17.31
C PRO A 273 -8.50 -5.02 17.28
N ILE A 274 -8.31 -5.67 18.44
CA ILE A 274 -8.62 -7.09 18.65
C ILE A 274 -9.86 -7.17 19.53
N TYR A 275 -10.94 -7.75 19.01
CA TYR A 275 -12.20 -7.96 19.75
C TYR A 275 -12.39 -9.43 20.10
N ASP A 276 -13.27 -9.69 21.07
CA ASP A 276 -13.75 -11.06 21.36
C ASP A 276 -14.60 -11.58 20.18
N SER A 277 -14.24 -12.74 19.62
CA SER A 277 -15.03 -13.40 18.58
C SER A 277 -16.36 -13.99 19.08
N LYS A 278 -16.59 -14.09 20.40
CA LYS A 278 -17.71 -14.88 20.96
C LYS A 278 -18.97 -14.10 21.33
N ASP A 279 -19.01 -12.79 21.13
CA ASP A 279 -20.13 -11.98 21.64
C ASP A 279 -20.76 -11.09 20.56
N ASN A 280 -21.83 -11.59 19.93
CA ASN A 280 -22.53 -10.91 18.83
C ASN A 280 -23.21 -9.58 19.26
N ASN A 281 -23.29 -9.28 20.56
CA ASN A 281 -23.98 -8.10 21.07
C ASN A 281 -23.08 -7.09 21.82
N THR A 282 -21.85 -7.44 22.17
CA THR A 282 -20.87 -6.52 22.80
C THR A 282 -19.44 -6.82 22.37
N LEU A 283 -18.90 -6.03 21.42
CA LEU A 283 -17.50 -6.09 21.00
C LEU A 283 -16.57 -5.66 22.16
N SER A 284 -16.13 -6.62 22.98
CA SER A 284 -15.16 -6.37 24.05
C SER A 284 -13.74 -6.29 23.47
N LEU A 285 -13.07 -5.13 23.58
CA LEU A 285 -11.68 -4.96 23.18
C LEU A 285 -10.75 -5.81 24.07
N LYS A 286 -9.98 -6.71 23.46
CA LYS A 286 -8.99 -7.58 24.13
C LYS A 286 -7.57 -7.05 24.03
N GLY A 287 -7.29 -6.27 23.00
CA GLY A 287 -5.99 -5.69 22.78
C GLY A 287 -5.97 -4.92 21.46
N ILE A 288 -4.77 -4.47 21.11
CA ILE A 288 -4.50 -3.77 19.86
C ILE A 288 -3.26 -4.39 19.26
N LEU A 289 -3.35 -4.85 18.02
CA LEU A 289 -2.19 -5.25 17.23
C LEU A 289 -1.74 -4.04 16.44
N ALA A 290 -0.48 -3.66 16.54
CA ALA A 290 0.08 -2.57 15.76
C ALA A 290 1.37 -2.99 15.08
N ALA A 291 1.66 -2.43 13.90
CA ALA A 291 2.92 -2.67 13.21
C ALA A 291 3.54 -1.38 12.69
N GLY A 292 4.87 -1.38 12.68
CA GLY A 292 5.67 -0.29 12.15
C GLY A 292 5.88 -0.45 10.67
N LEU A 293 5.55 0.57 9.88
CA LEU A 293 5.79 0.50 8.45
C LEU A 293 7.25 0.78 8.10
N ASN A 294 7.74 0.09 7.08
CA ASN A 294 9.07 0.30 6.54
C ASN A 294 9.08 1.48 5.57
N PHE A 295 9.75 2.57 5.94
CA PHE A 295 9.87 3.76 5.08
C PHE A 295 10.69 3.49 3.82
N GLU A 296 11.62 2.53 3.86
CA GLU A 296 12.52 2.28 2.73
C GLU A 296 11.76 1.85 1.48
N THR A 297 10.72 1.04 1.65
CA THR A 297 9.87 0.63 0.53
C THR A 297 9.14 1.79 -0.11
N PHE A 298 8.69 2.79 0.66
CA PHE A 298 8.12 3.99 0.07
C PHE A 298 9.19 4.84 -0.64
N ASN A 299 10.40 4.96 -0.09
CA ASN A 299 11.53 5.61 -0.77
C ASN A 299 11.78 4.96 -2.13
N GLU A 300 11.88 3.63 -2.18
CA GLU A 300 12.11 2.86 -3.40
C GLU A 300 10.98 3.05 -4.44
N MET A 301 9.71 3.08 -4.00
CA MET A 301 8.58 3.36 -4.88
C MET A 301 8.70 4.74 -5.55
N LEU A 302 8.99 5.78 -4.76
CA LEU A 302 9.14 7.14 -5.28
C LEU A 302 10.36 7.28 -6.21
N GLN A 303 11.49 6.66 -5.84
CA GLN A 303 12.71 6.65 -6.65
C GLN A 303 12.51 5.94 -7.98
N LYS A 304 11.89 4.76 -7.97
CA LYS A 304 11.59 3.98 -9.17
C LYS A 304 10.68 4.75 -10.11
N TYR A 305 9.67 5.44 -9.58
CA TYR A 305 8.81 6.29 -10.39
C TYR A 305 9.59 7.40 -11.10
N ILE A 306 10.45 8.15 -10.37
CA ILE A 306 11.29 9.21 -10.96
C ILE A 306 12.19 8.67 -12.08
N SER A 307 12.86 7.54 -11.84
CA SER A 307 13.74 6.92 -12.84
C SER A 307 12.99 6.44 -14.08
N LEU A 308 11.83 5.81 -13.92
CA LEU A 308 11.04 5.29 -15.05
C LEU A 308 10.39 6.40 -15.89
N THR A 309 10.14 7.57 -15.29
CA THR A 309 9.48 8.70 -15.97
C THR A 309 10.47 9.75 -16.48
N ASN A 310 11.79 9.51 -16.36
CA ASN A 310 12.87 10.45 -16.69
C ASN A 310 12.66 11.83 -16.03
N GLN A 311 12.24 11.85 -14.76
CA GLN A 311 11.95 13.06 -14.00
C GLN A 311 13.06 13.38 -13.00
N GLU A 312 14.33 13.07 -13.31
CA GLU A 312 15.45 13.17 -12.35
C GLU A 312 15.68 14.58 -11.80
N GLU A 313 15.23 15.61 -12.54
CA GLU A 313 15.24 17.01 -12.10
C GLU A 313 14.08 17.36 -11.15
N LYS A 314 13.20 16.41 -10.80
CA LYS A 314 12.05 16.61 -9.91
C LYS A 314 12.22 15.79 -8.63
N ARG A 315 11.51 16.22 -7.58
CA ARG A 315 11.49 15.53 -6.29
C ARG A 315 10.07 15.20 -5.90
N ILE A 316 9.81 13.94 -5.56
CA ILE A 316 8.54 13.50 -4.99
C ILE A 316 8.76 13.21 -3.51
N VAL A 317 7.86 13.71 -2.68
CA VAL A 317 7.83 13.43 -1.25
C VAL A 317 6.47 12.91 -0.83
N LEU A 318 6.48 11.86 -0.02
CA LEU A 318 5.31 11.38 0.72
C LEU A 318 5.36 11.99 2.12
N VAL A 319 4.26 12.60 2.56
CA VAL A 319 4.17 13.30 3.85
C VAL A 319 2.94 12.85 4.62
N ASP A 320 3.05 12.80 5.94
CA ASP A 320 1.93 12.44 6.82
C ASP A 320 0.90 13.57 6.95
N GLY A 321 -0.15 13.35 7.75
CA GLY A 321 -1.21 14.33 7.99
C GLY A 321 -0.75 15.61 8.70
N ASN A 322 0.45 15.62 9.29
CA ASN A 322 1.07 16.81 9.89
C ASN A 322 2.12 17.45 8.97
N GLY A 323 2.27 16.95 7.74
CA GLY A 323 3.24 17.43 6.77
C GLY A 323 4.67 16.99 7.08
N VAL A 324 4.88 16.01 7.97
CA VAL A 324 6.20 15.45 8.24
C VAL A 324 6.54 14.41 7.17
N LYS A 325 7.77 14.46 6.66
CA LYS A 325 8.22 13.53 5.62
C LYS A 325 8.20 12.06 6.07
N VAL A 326 7.59 11.22 5.24
CA VAL A 326 7.58 9.75 5.33
C VAL A 326 8.60 9.16 4.36
N ALA A 327 8.62 9.63 3.11
CA ALA A 327 9.51 9.12 2.07
C ALA A 327 9.92 10.20 1.07
N ASP A 328 11.04 9.95 0.39
CA ASP A 328 11.67 10.87 -0.54
C ASP A 328 12.21 10.16 -1.77
N SER A 329 11.90 10.68 -2.96
CA SER A 329 12.50 10.20 -4.20
C SER A 329 13.99 10.55 -4.31
N ASN A 330 14.49 11.51 -3.53
CA ASN A 330 15.90 11.83 -3.48
C ASN A 330 16.61 11.01 -2.39
N ARG A 331 17.47 10.07 -2.82
CA ARG A 331 18.24 9.17 -1.93
C ARG A 331 19.08 9.89 -0.88
N GLY A 332 19.66 11.04 -1.22
CA GLY A 332 20.49 11.82 -0.29
C GLY A 332 19.68 12.55 0.78
N LEU A 333 18.35 12.62 0.62
CA LEU A 333 17.44 13.30 1.53
C LEU A 333 16.50 12.35 2.26
N SER A 334 16.37 11.08 1.87
CA SER A 334 15.43 10.13 2.46
C SER A 334 15.50 10.02 3.99
N SER A 335 16.69 10.16 4.59
CA SER A 335 16.90 10.12 6.05
C SER A 335 16.80 11.48 6.75
N LYS A 336 16.72 12.58 6.00
CA LYS A 336 16.62 13.93 6.58
C LYS A 336 15.21 14.23 7.05
N ASN A 337 15.11 14.89 8.20
CA ASN A 337 13.84 15.38 8.71
C ASN A 337 13.47 16.67 7.98
N GLU A 338 12.30 16.69 7.36
CA GLU A 338 11.75 17.87 6.70
C GLU A 338 10.25 17.96 6.97
N SER A 339 9.73 19.19 6.99
CA SER A 339 8.30 19.45 7.09
C SER A 339 7.82 20.26 5.90
N PHE A 340 6.66 19.86 5.39
CA PHE A 340 5.97 20.45 4.24
C PHE A 340 4.64 21.12 4.67
N ALA A 341 4.37 21.20 5.97
CA ALA A 341 3.13 21.74 6.53
C ALA A 341 2.83 23.19 6.10
N ASN A 342 3.88 23.94 5.79
CA ASN A 342 3.78 25.34 5.37
C ASN A 342 3.38 25.51 3.90
N LEU A 343 3.46 24.46 3.07
CA LEU A 343 3.07 24.53 1.67
C LEU A 343 1.55 24.56 1.51
N GLN A 344 1.07 25.40 0.59
CA GLN A 344 -0.34 25.45 0.24
C GLN A 344 -0.78 24.18 -0.49
N GLY A 345 0.07 23.62 -1.35
CA GLY A 345 -0.20 22.34 -2.00
C GLY A 345 -0.39 21.20 -1.00
N PHE A 346 0.36 21.18 0.09
CA PHE A 346 0.14 20.23 1.19
C PHE A 346 -1.24 20.43 1.84
N ARG A 347 -1.58 21.65 2.24
CA ARG A 347 -2.88 21.95 2.86
C ARG A 347 -4.05 21.56 1.95
N ASN A 348 -3.96 21.88 0.66
CA ASN A 348 -4.97 21.50 -0.32
C ASN A 348 -5.11 19.97 -0.45
N ALA A 349 -4.00 19.22 -0.43
CA ALA A 349 -4.04 17.76 -0.46
C ALA A 349 -4.68 17.18 0.80
N ILE A 350 -4.37 17.69 1.99
CA ILE A 350 -5.03 17.27 3.24
C ILE A 350 -6.54 17.58 3.22
N ASP A 351 -6.95 18.67 2.57
CA ASP A 351 -8.36 19.00 2.33
C ASP A 351 -9.03 18.14 1.23
N GLY A 352 -8.34 17.11 0.74
CA GLY A 352 -8.86 16.16 -0.25
C GLY A 352 -8.81 16.65 -1.70
N GLN A 353 -8.04 17.70 -1.98
CA GLN A 353 -7.92 18.28 -3.32
C GLN A 353 -6.66 17.79 -4.03
N SER A 354 -6.75 17.64 -5.35
CA SER A 354 -5.60 17.36 -6.21
C SER A 354 -5.39 18.51 -7.18
N GLY A 355 -4.14 18.82 -7.51
CA GLY A 355 -3.87 19.89 -8.47
C GLY A 355 -2.42 20.31 -8.52
N SER A 356 -2.17 21.51 -9.03
CA SER A 356 -0.84 22.11 -9.08
C SER A 356 -0.90 23.60 -8.75
N ILE A 357 0.07 24.07 -7.99
CA ILE A 357 0.19 25.48 -7.58
C ILE A 357 1.65 25.94 -7.73
N THR A 358 1.86 27.22 -8.03
CA THR A 358 3.19 27.82 -7.95
C THR A 358 3.39 28.42 -6.56
N GLU A 359 4.45 28.03 -5.88
CA GLU A 359 4.81 28.53 -4.54
C GLU A 359 6.30 28.90 -4.49
N THR A 360 6.68 29.74 -3.55
CA THR A 360 8.09 30.09 -3.33
C THR A 360 8.65 29.25 -2.19
N ILE A 361 9.70 28.48 -2.45
CA ILE A 361 10.45 27.70 -1.47
C ILE A 361 11.89 28.23 -1.45
N ASN A 362 12.36 28.73 -0.30
CA ASN A 362 13.70 29.33 -0.15
C ASN A 362 14.01 30.34 -1.28
N ASP A 363 13.14 31.33 -1.45
CA ASP A 363 13.20 32.38 -2.50
C ASP A 363 13.16 31.88 -3.95
N THR A 364 12.97 30.59 -4.17
CA THR A 364 12.89 29.96 -5.50
C THR A 364 11.45 29.60 -5.84
N LYS A 365 10.98 30.00 -7.03
CA LYS A 365 9.64 29.65 -7.51
C LYS A 365 9.61 28.19 -7.97
N MET A 366 8.79 27.40 -7.27
CA MET A 366 8.55 25.99 -7.55
C MET A 366 7.10 25.79 -8.00
N ILE A 367 6.86 24.79 -8.83
CA ILE A 367 5.53 24.23 -9.06
C ILE A 367 5.41 23.02 -8.14
N ILE A 368 4.35 23.00 -7.34
CA ILE A 368 3.98 21.92 -6.43
C ILE A 368 2.73 21.26 -7.00
N SER A 369 2.89 20.06 -7.56
CA SER A 369 1.75 19.19 -7.89
C SER A 369 1.45 18.29 -6.69
N TYR A 370 0.19 18.14 -6.33
CA TYR A 370 -0.21 17.50 -5.08
C TYR A 370 -1.42 16.60 -5.26
N HIS A 371 -1.48 15.52 -4.48
CA HIS A 371 -2.59 14.58 -4.43
C HIS A 371 -2.81 14.09 -2.98
N PRO A 372 -4.07 13.94 -2.50
CA PRO A 372 -4.36 13.26 -1.24
C PRO A 372 -3.96 11.80 -1.29
N ILE A 373 -3.67 11.23 -0.13
CA ILE A 373 -3.47 9.79 0.07
C ILE A 373 -4.46 9.34 1.14
N ASN A 374 -5.35 8.42 0.79
CA ASN A 374 -6.18 7.70 1.77
C ASN A 374 -5.29 6.71 2.53
N ALA A 375 -4.76 7.16 3.66
CA ALA A 375 -3.81 6.41 4.46
C ALA A 375 -4.56 5.61 5.54
N VAL A 376 -5.32 4.61 5.11
CA VAL A 376 -6.30 3.89 5.94
C VAL A 376 -7.34 4.89 6.49
N SER A 377 -7.49 5.04 7.80
CA SER A 377 -8.41 5.99 8.43
C SER A 377 -7.83 7.41 8.61
N ASN A 378 -6.67 7.70 8.00
CA ASN A 378 -5.97 8.99 8.12
C ASN A 378 -5.68 9.57 6.74
N SER A 379 -5.41 10.88 6.66
CA SER A 379 -5.15 11.58 5.39
C SER A 379 -3.69 12.00 5.30
N TRP A 380 -3.00 11.54 4.27
CA TRP A 380 -1.62 11.92 3.94
C TRP A 380 -1.60 12.68 2.61
N ALA A 381 -0.43 13.14 2.19
CA ALA A 381 -0.26 13.80 0.90
C ALA A 381 0.98 13.32 0.18
N ILE A 382 0.91 13.31 -1.15
CA ILE A 382 2.07 13.17 -2.02
C ILE A 382 2.28 14.47 -2.79
N LEU A 383 3.52 14.95 -2.83
CA LEU A 383 3.89 16.21 -3.46
C LEU A 383 5.00 15.96 -4.48
N LEU A 384 4.80 16.43 -5.71
CA LEU A 384 5.82 16.54 -6.74
C LEU A 384 6.28 18.00 -6.82
N ILE A 385 7.58 18.21 -6.61
CA ILE A 385 8.22 19.52 -6.52
C ILE A 385 9.14 19.67 -7.73
N GLN A 386 8.94 20.75 -8.50
CA GLN A 386 9.72 21.05 -9.71
C GLN A 386 9.98 22.56 -9.84
N HIS A 387 11.10 22.95 -10.46
CA HIS A 387 11.39 24.37 -10.73
C HIS A 387 10.41 24.99 -11.74
N LYS A 388 10.14 26.29 -11.60
CA LYS A 388 9.40 27.08 -12.59
C LYS A 388 10.35 27.87 -13.50
N GLY A 389 10.89 27.21 -14.53
CA GLY A 389 11.55 27.85 -15.68
C GLY A 389 13.07 28.06 -15.59
N ASP A 390 13.71 27.78 -16.73
CA ASP A 390 15.10 27.90 -17.19
C ASP A 390 16.22 27.06 -16.55
N ALA A 391 16.91 26.32 -17.43
CA ALA A 391 18.06 25.43 -17.23
C ALA A 391 19.27 26.07 -16.49
N ALA A 392 19.24 27.37 -16.21
CA ALA A 392 20.23 28.04 -15.36
C ALA A 392 19.98 27.80 -13.86
N ALA A 393 18.72 27.58 -13.45
CA ALA A 393 18.37 27.15 -12.08
C ALA A 393 18.59 25.64 -11.88
N ALA A 394 18.74 24.86 -12.95
CA ALA A 394 19.09 23.44 -12.90
C ALA A 394 20.54 23.19 -12.39
N ALA A 395 21.32 24.25 -12.18
CA ALA A 395 22.66 24.16 -11.60
C ALA A 395 22.63 23.94 -10.08
N ASP A 396 21.54 24.29 -9.38
CA ASP A 396 21.32 23.92 -7.99
C ASP A 396 20.39 22.70 -7.93
N PRO A 397 20.89 21.52 -7.53
CA PRO A 397 20.05 20.33 -7.45
C PRO A 397 18.88 20.61 -6.49
N ILE A 398 17.66 20.16 -6.83
CA ILE A 398 16.53 20.14 -5.86
C ILE A 398 16.94 19.44 -4.54
N ALA A 399 17.97 18.58 -4.59
CA ALA A 399 18.66 17.98 -3.45
C ALA A 399 19.17 18.98 -2.38
N ASN A 400 19.41 20.24 -2.73
CA ASN A 400 19.89 21.27 -1.80
C ASN A 400 18.76 22.00 -1.07
N PHE A 401 17.51 21.82 -1.48
CA PHE A 401 16.35 22.44 -0.84
C PHE A 401 15.82 21.56 0.29
N SER A 402 16.53 21.57 1.42
CA SER A 402 15.99 21.07 2.70
C SER A 402 15.02 22.11 3.25
N LEU A 403 13.77 21.73 3.48
CA LEU A 403 12.82 22.53 4.27
C LEU A 403 13.10 22.31 5.77
N ASP A 404 14.27 22.76 6.24
CA ASP A 404 14.59 22.76 7.67
C ASP A 404 13.84 23.91 8.35
N ASN A 405 12.57 23.68 8.66
CA ASN A 405 11.88 24.47 9.69
C ASN A 405 11.89 23.68 11.00
N THR A 406 12.74 24.14 11.90
CA THR A 406 12.92 23.67 13.28
C THR A 406 11.71 24.02 14.14
N ASP A 407 10.56 23.41 13.85
CA ASP A 407 9.40 23.42 14.75
C ASP A 407 8.67 22.06 14.67
N LEU A 408 9.40 20.98 14.94
CA LEU A 408 8.75 19.75 15.37
C LEU A 408 8.07 20.02 16.73
N PRO A 409 6.78 19.70 16.91
CA PRO A 409 6.17 19.74 18.23
C PRO A 409 7.01 18.86 19.14
N LYS A 410 7.56 19.44 20.20
CA LYS A 410 8.19 18.67 21.29
C LYS A 410 7.09 17.79 21.89
N GLN A 411 6.97 16.55 21.40
CA GLN A 411 6.19 15.54 22.10
C GLN A 411 6.90 15.33 23.44
N LYS A 412 6.24 15.76 24.52
CA LYS A 412 6.71 15.50 25.89
C LYS A 412 6.88 13.98 26.03
N GLN A 413 8.08 13.60 26.47
CA GLN A 413 8.46 12.23 26.80
C GLN A 413 7.51 11.60 27.80
#